data_AF-A0A3B8RSQ1-F1
#
_entry.id   AF-A0A3B8RSQ1-F1
#
_cell.length_a   1.000
_cell.length_b   1.000
_cell.length_c   1.000
_cell.angle_alpha   90.00
_cell.angle_beta   90.00
_cell.angle_gamma   90.00
#
_symmetry.space_group_name_H-M   'P 1'
#
loop_
_entity.id
_entity.type
_entity.pdbx_description
1 polymer ?
#
loop_
_entity_poly.entity_id
_entity_poly.type
_entity_poly.pdbx_seq_one_letter_code
_entity_poly.pdbx_strand_id
1 'polypeptide(L)'
;MKKLVLFIAIFSFFFLNEKVEANSYQVGIGFNYFYSSLSPHGRWIEIDDGLVVWRPRIINRHWQPYAQGTWIWTNDGWYWDSYEPFGWAVYHYGRWHFDDYYGWIWIPDYEWGPAWVEWRYNDDYIGWAPLPPYASFHIDFGIRFSIGWNAGYNWWNFVHYNRFCDYRLDNYLLDYRRTSRIFSKTKYRNNYYYDRDRIVNGGIDRKFVERRGGYRVDEREIRSTNDRGEYNRSRKRDSDRIYTYRPSENETGRIRNDEKLE
;
A
#
# COMPACT_ATOMS: atom_id res chain seq x y z
N MET A 1 -73.70 8.30 -33.45
CA MET A 1 -73.48 9.13 -32.25
C MET A 1 -73.52 8.22 -31.01
N LYS A 2 -72.71 8.54 -29.98
CA LYS A 2 -72.48 7.80 -28.71
C LYS A 2 -71.24 6.89 -28.79
N LYS A 3 -70.05 7.49 -28.66
CA LYS A 3 -69.26 7.74 -27.42
C LYS A 3 -68.44 6.50 -27.03
N LEU A 4 -67.21 6.49 -27.54
CA LEU A 4 -66.07 5.69 -27.11
C LEU A 4 -65.73 6.08 -25.66
N VAL A 5 -65.85 5.16 -24.71
CA VAL A 5 -65.35 5.36 -23.34
C VAL A 5 -63.98 4.69 -23.27
N LEU A 6 -62.95 5.53 -23.23
CA LEU A 6 -61.56 5.16 -23.03
C LEU A 6 -61.37 4.80 -21.55
N PHE A 7 -61.21 3.52 -21.23
CA PHE A 7 -60.74 3.11 -19.90
C PHE A 7 -59.23 3.36 -19.83
N ILE A 8 -58.83 4.48 -19.24
CA ILE A 8 -57.45 4.70 -18.80
C ILE A 8 -57.25 3.80 -17.58
N ALA A 9 -56.63 2.65 -17.78
CA ALA A 9 -56.07 1.88 -16.68
C ALA A 9 -54.87 2.66 -16.13
N ILE A 10 -55.11 3.43 -15.07
CA ILE A 10 -54.05 4.00 -14.23
C ILE A 10 -53.40 2.79 -13.54
N PHE A 11 -52.32 2.28 -14.11
CA PHE A 11 -51.40 1.41 -13.39
C PHE A 11 -50.67 2.29 -12.37
N SER A 12 -51.28 2.41 -11.19
CA SER A 12 -50.61 2.88 -10.00
C SER A 12 -49.48 1.89 -9.69
N PHE A 13 -48.28 2.16 -10.19
CA PHE A 13 -47.08 1.52 -9.70
C PHE A 13 -46.94 1.93 -8.23
N PHE A 14 -47.46 1.08 -7.35
CA PHE A 14 -47.05 1.07 -5.96
C PHE A 14 -45.55 0.80 -5.95
N PHE A 15 -44.75 1.86 -5.92
CA PHE A 15 -43.40 1.78 -5.42
C PHE A 15 -43.52 1.39 -3.95
N LEU A 16 -43.42 0.09 -3.68
CA LEU A 16 -42.95 -0.37 -2.38
C LEU A 16 -41.60 0.31 -2.19
N ASN A 17 -41.57 1.33 -1.33
CA ASN A 17 -40.34 1.80 -0.72
C ASN A 17 -39.82 0.63 0.12
N GLU A 18 -39.16 -0.32 -0.52
CA GLU A 18 -38.04 -0.96 0.15
C GLU A 18 -37.10 0.19 0.47
N LYS A 19 -37.05 0.55 1.76
CA LYS A 19 -35.86 1.22 2.26
C LYS A 19 -34.72 0.29 1.89
N VAL A 20 -34.03 0.62 0.81
CA VAL A 20 -32.67 0.17 0.61
C VAL A 20 -31.94 0.75 1.80
N GLU A 21 -31.83 -0.04 2.86
CA GLU A 21 -30.79 0.19 3.85
C GLU A 21 -29.51 0.18 3.04
N ALA A 22 -28.94 1.37 2.83
CA ALA A 22 -27.55 1.48 2.48
C ALA A 22 -26.84 0.61 3.51
N ASN A 23 -26.27 -0.51 3.05
CA ASN A 23 -25.34 -1.28 3.86
C ASN A 23 -24.24 -0.28 4.22
N SER A 24 -24.36 0.32 5.40
CA SER A 24 -23.24 1.01 6.00
C SER A 24 -22.21 -0.08 6.15
N TYR A 25 -21.16 -0.02 5.33
CA TYR A 25 -19.94 -0.75 5.62
C TYR A 25 -19.67 -0.44 7.08
N GLN A 26 -19.87 -1.44 7.95
CA GLN A 26 -19.65 -1.26 9.37
C GLN A 26 -18.20 -0.83 9.46
N VAL A 27 -18.02 0.46 9.75
CA VAL A 27 -16.71 1.07 9.91
C VAL A 27 -16.12 0.38 11.13
N GLY A 28 -15.43 -0.73 10.88
CA GLY A 28 -14.82 -1.53 11.91
C GLY A 28 -13.87 -0.64 12.71
N ILE A 29 -13.63 -1.03 13.96
CA ILE A 29 -12.76 -0.26 14.85
C ILE A 29 -11.39 0.04 14.17
N GLY A 30 -10.92 -0.87 13.28
CA GLY A 30 -9.76 -0.67 12.39
C GLY A 30 -9.81 0.47 11.42
N PHE A 31 -10.92 0.60 10.71
CA PHE A 31 -11.08 1.72 9.81
C PHE A 31 -11.09 3.03 10.59
N ASN A 32 -11.77 3.09 11.75
CA ASN A 32 -11.79 4.27 12.61
C ASN A 32 -10.40 4.69 13.10
N TYR A 33 -9.54 3.73 13.39
CA TYR A 33 -8.17 4.01 13.82
C TYR A 33 -7.32 4.60 12.69
N PHE A 34 -7.35 4.02 11.49
CA PHE A 34 -6.68 4.62 10.32
C PHE A 34 -7.28 6.00 10.01
N TYR A 35 -8.60 6.13 10.06
CA TYR A 35 -9.31 7.37 9.79
C TYR A 35 -8.82 8.51 10.66
N SER A 36 -8.88 8.33 11.98
CA SER A 36 -8.44 9.32 12.96
C SER A 36 -6.93 9.62 12.88
N SER A 37 -6.09 8.59 12.73
CA SER A 37 -4.63 8.75 12.67
C SER A 37 -4.13 9.47 11.42
N LEU A 38 -4.82 9.30 10.29
CA LEU A 38 -4.41 9.87 9.00
C LEU A 38 -5.08 11.22 8.68
N SER A 39 -6.18 11.55 9.36
CA SER A 39 -6.90 12.82 9.18
C SER A 39 -6.02 14.08 9.31
N PRO A 40 -5.06 14.17 10.26
CA PRO A 40 -4.17 15.34 10.34
C PRO A 40 -3.21 15.50 9.16
N HIS A 41 -3.00 14.43 8.38
CA HIS A 41 -1.96 14.34 7.35
C HIS A 41 -2.51 14.36 5.91
N GLY A 42 -3.83 14.35 5.74
CA GLY A 42 -4.46 14.25 4.44
C GLY A 42 -5.96 14.47 4.50
N ARG A 43 -6.69 13.95 3.52
CA ARG A 43 -8.15 14.01 3.47
C ARG A 43 -8.70 12.66 3.07
N TRP A 44 -9.78 12.26 3.73
CA TRP A 44 -10.59 11.13 3.32
C TRP A 44 -11.61 11.58 2.29
N ILE A 45 -11.78 10.77 1.24
CA ILE A 45 -12.62 11.06 0.08
C ILE A 45 -13.41 9.79 -0.22
N GLU A 46 -14.69 9.94 -0.50
CA GLU A 46 -15.52 8.87 -1.04
C GLU A 46 -15.56 9.02 -2.57
N ILE A 47 -15.15 7.98 -3.31
CA ILE A 47 -14.98 8.07 -4.77
C ILE A 47 -15.99 7.26 -5.58
N ASP A 48 -16.53 6.15 -5.05
CA ASP A 48 -17.54 5.31 -5.71
C ASP A 48 -18.33 4.52 -4.66
N ASP A 49 -19.67 4.56 -4.66
CA ASP A 49 -20.59 3.71 -3.87
C ASP A 49 -20.04 3.24 -2.49
N GLY A 50 -19.56 4.16 -1.65
CA GLY A 50 -19.05 3.87 -0.30
C GLY A 50 -17.57 3.48 -0.19
N LEU A 51 -16.79 3.49 -1.29
CA LEU A 51 -15.34 3.32 -1.25
C LEU A 51 -14.68 4.60 -0.74
N VAL A 52 -14.17 4.52 0.49
CA VAL A 52 -13.50 5.63 1.16
C VAL A 52 -11.99 5.47 1.08
N VAL A 53 -11.33 6.45 0.45
CA VAL A 53 -9.88 6.49 0.20
C VAL A 53 -9.24 7.67 0.91
N TRP A 54 -7.94 7.57 1.19
CA TRP A 54 -7.17 8.66 1.78
C TRP A 54 -6.22 9.29 0.77
N ARG A 55 -6.20 10.61 0.73
CA ARG A 55 -5.27 11.40 -0.08
C ARG A 55 -4.32 12.18 0.82
N PRO A 56 -2.99 12.03 0.70
CA PRO A 56 -2.04 12.79 1.49
C PRO A 56 -2.12 14.29 1.18
N ARG A 57 -1.84 15.13 2.18
CA ARG A 57 -1.64 16.56 1.96
C ARG A 57 -0.24 16.78 1.39
N ILE A 58 -0.15 16.85 0.07
CA ILE A 58 1.12 16.97 -0.67
C ILE A 58 1.61 18.43 -0.66
N ILE A 59 2.86 18.64 -0.24
CA ILE A 59 3.56 19.94 -0.31
C ILE A 59 4.52 19.98 -1.52
N ASN A 60 5.03 18.83 -1.96
CA ASN A 60 5.96 18.70 -3.09
C ASN A 60 5.30 18.04 -4.31
N ARG A 61 5.28 18.72 -5.46
CA ARG A 61 4.65 18.22 -6.70
C ARG A 61 5.28 16.94 -7.27
N HIS A 62 6.51 16.61 -6.89
CA HIS A 62 7.20 15.38 -7.30
C HIS A 62 7.11 14.26 -6.26
N TRP A 63 6.28 14.44 -5.23
CA TRP A 63 6.06 13.41 -4.23
C TRP A 63 5.34 12.21 -4.84
N GLN A 64 5.80 11.01 -4.48
CA GLN A 64 5.12 9.75 -4.77
C GLN A 64 5.33 8.76 -3.61
N PRO A 65 4.47 7.74 -3.48
CA PRO A 65 4.63 6.68 -2.50
C PRO A 65 6.03 6.05 -2.57
N TYR A 66 6.55 5.67 -1.41
CA TYR A 66 7.86 5.03 -1.28
C TYR A 66 9.04 5.88 -1.82
N ALA A 67 8.94 7.21 -1.77
CA ALA A 67 10.05 8.11 -2.14
C ALA A 67 10.80 8.69 -0.93
N GLN A 68 10.11 8.93 0.19
CA GLN A 68 10.65 9.59 1.39
C GLN A 68 10.89 8.58 2.52
N GLY A 69 12.02 7.89 2.46
CA GLY A 69 12.40 6.82 3.38
C GLY A 69 13.66 6.11 2.91
N THR A 70 13.91 4.94 3.47
CA THR A 70 15.00 4.06 3.04
C THR A 70 14.61 2.59 3.09
N TRP A 71 15.28 1.76 2.30
CA TRP A 71 15.12 0.32 2.30
C TRP A 71 16.07 -0.33 3.29
N ILE A 72 15.50 -1.13 4.20
CA ILE A 72 16.26 -1.88 5.18
C ILE A 72 15.98 -3.37 5.01
N TRP A 73 17.02 -4.19 5.05
CA TRP A 73 16.86 -5.64 5.06
C TRP A 73 16.56 -6.13 6.47
N THR A 74 15.53 -6.96 6.59
CA THR A 74 15.08 -7.50 7.87
C THR A 74 14.78 -8.99 7.79
N ASN A 75 14.42 -9.57 8.92
CA ASN A 75 13.87 -10.92 9.02
C ASN A 75 12.51 -11.11 8.31
N ASP A 76 11.90 -10.02 7.81
CA ASP A 76 10.72 -10.02 6.92
C ASP A 76 11.07 -9.56 5.49
N GLY A 77 12.36 -9.52 5.13
CA GLY A 77 12.86 -9.10 3.82
C GLY A 77 13.05 -7.59 3.70
N TRP A 78 12.79 -7.01 2.52
CA TRP A 78 12.88 -5.57 2.31
C TRP A 78 11.73 -4.85 3.00
N TYR A 79 12.09 -4.13 4.04
CA TYR A 79 11.21 -3.24 4.80
C TYR A 79 11.42 -1.80 4.35
N TRP A 80 10.30 -1.08 4.15
CA TRP A 80 10.35 0.35 3.87
C TRP A 80 10.29 1.15 5.17
N ASP A 81 11.39 1.82 5.53
CA ASP A 81 11.41 2.75 6.65
C ASP A 81 11.11 4.18 6.18
N SER A 82 9.84 4.57 6.26
CA SER A 82 9.40 5.91 5.87
C SER A 82 9.75 6.98 6.89
N TYR A 83 10.10 8.18 6.41
CA TYR A 83 10.28 9.37 7.23
C TYR A 83 8.99 10.19 7.41
N GLU A 84 7.90 9.72 6.82
CA GLU A 84 6.62 10.39 6.85
C GLU A 84 5.83 9.95 8.09
N PRO A 85 5.16 10.88 8.79
CA PRO A 85 4.50 10.56 10.06
C PRO A 85 3.36 9.53 9.93
N PHE A 86 2.80 9.41 8.73
CA PHE A 86 1.76 8.45 8.37
C PHE A 86 2.31 7.13 7.80
N GLY A 87 3.62 7.02 7.57
CA GLY A 87 4.22 5.92 6.80
C GLY A 87 4.02 4.53 7.42
N TRP A 88 3.99 4.46 8.76
CA TRP A 88 3.67 3.23 9.50
C TRP A 88 2.35 2.57 9.07
N ALA A 89 1.38 3.36 8.61
CA ALA A 89 0.09 2.87 8.15
C ALA A 89 0.18 2.59 6.66
N VAL A 90 0.30 3.64 5.85
CA VAL A 90 0.02 3.59 4.41
C VAL A 90 1.04 2.80 3.59
N TYR A 91 2.19 2.46 4.15
CA TYR A 91 3.20 1.64 3.47
C TYR A 91 3.23 0.18 3.93
N HIS A 92 2.53 -0.13 5.02
CA HIS A 92 2.49 -1.47 5.61
C HIS A 92 1.09 -2.07 5.62
N TYR A 93 0.07 -1.23 5.53
CA TYR A 93 -1.35 -1.56 5.42
C TYR A 93 -1.87 -0.90 4.14
N GLY A 94 -2.73 -1.58 3.38
CA GLY A 94 -3.38 -1.00 2.20
C GLY A 94 -2.58 -1.01 0.90
N ARG A 95 -3.13 -0.32 -0.11
CA ARG A 95 -2.62 -0.22 -1.48
C ARG A 95 -2.70 1.21 -2.00
N TRP A 96 -1.82 1.57 -2.92
CA TRP A 96 -1.84 2.89 -3.55
C TRP A 96 -2.39 2.83 -4.96
N HIS A 97 -3.18 3.82 -5.33
CA HIS A 97 -3.66 4.00 -6.69
C HIS A 97 -3.36 5.44 -7.13
N PHE A 98 -2.99 5.60 -8.40
CA PHE A 98 -2.87 6.92 -8.99
C PHE A 98 -4.17 7.22 -9.73
N ASP A 99 -4.99 8.10 -9.17
CA ASP A 99 -6.20 8.60 -9.78
C ASP A 99 -5.89 9.87 -10.59
N ASP A 100 -6.47 10.02 -11.77
CA ASP A 100 -6.17 11.15 -12.66
C ASP A 100 -6.67 12.50 -12.13
N TYR A 101 -7.69 12.51 -11.26
CA TYR A 101 -8.26 13.72 -10.68
C TYR A 101 -7.67 14.03 -9.29
N TYR A 102 -7.52 13.02 -8.44
CA TYR A 102 -7.03 13.16 -7.06
C TYR A 102 -5.51 12.98 -6.92
N GLY A 103 -4.85 12.40 -7.92
CA GLY A 103 -3.45 11.96 -7.82
C GLY A 103 -3.32 10.69 -7.00
N TRP A 104 -2.21 10.53 -6.28
CA TRP A 104 -2.00 9.39 -5.40
C TRP A 104 -3.04 9.34 -4.27
N ILE A 105 -3.80 8.24 -4.24
CA ILE A 105 -4.75 7.89 -3.20
C ILE A 105 -4.40 6.53 -2.61
N TRP A 106 -4.70 6.34 -1.33
CA TRP A 106 -4.45 5.12 -0.59
C TRP A 106 -5.77 4.47 -0.18
N ILE A 107 -5.86 3.18 -0.44
CA ILE A 107 -7.00 2.33 -0.11
C ILE A 107 -6.59 1.49 1.11
N PRO A 108 -7.30 1.59 2.25
CA PRO A 108 -6.98 0.82 3.44
C PRO A 108 -7.11 -0.69 3.25
N ASP A 109 -6.24 -1.45 3.94
CA ASP A 109 -6.33 -2.90 4.12
C ASP A 109 -5.79 -3.24 5.52
N TYR A 110 -6.15 -4.38 6.05
CA TYR A 110 -5.77 -4.85 7.39
C TYR A 110 -4.59 -5.82 7.36
N GLU A 111 -4.20 -6.32 6.19
CA GLU A 111 -3.02 -7.16 6.05
C GLU A 111 -1.73 -6.33 6.17
N TRP A 112 -0.94 -6.61 7.22
CA TRP A 112 0.37 -6.01 7.38
C TRP A 112 1.39 -6.67 6.45
N GLY A 113 2.23 -5.86 5.81
CA GLY A 113 3.44 -6.30 5.13
C GLY A 113 4.63 -5.37 5.39
N PRO A 114 5.87 -5.85 5.19
CA PRO A 114 7.08 -5.03 5.34
C PRO A 114 7.15 -3.88 4.31
N ALA A 115 6.55 -4.08 3.14
CA ALA A 115 6.18 -3.08 2.15
C ALA A 115 5.29 -3.74 1.09
N TRP A 116 4.45 -2.97 0.40
CA TRP A 116 3.61 -3.44 -0.70
C TRP A 116 4.05 -2.78 -2.01
N VAL A 117 5.03 -3.39 -2.69
CA VAL A 117 5.62 -2.85 -3.91
C VAL A 117 5.84 -3.93 -4.97
N GLU A 118 5.79 -3.52 -6.23
CA GLU A 118 6.32 -4.26 -7.36
C GLU A 118 7.83 -3.99 -7.47
N TRP A 119 8.62 -4.98 -7.92
CA TRP A 119 10.07 -4.81 -8.09
C TRP A 119 10.50 -4.88 -9.55
N ARG A 120 11.42 -4.01 -9.93
CA ARG A 120 12.14 -4.06 -11.20
C ARG A 120 13.62 -3.83 -10.99
N TYR A 121 14.42 -4.42 -11.87
CA TYR A 121 15.86 -4.27 -11.79
C TYR A 121 16.56 -4.52 -13.13
N ASN A 122 17.74 -3.95 -13.30
CA ASN A 122 18.69 -4.36 -14.32
C ASN A 122 20.08 -4.44 -13.69
N ASP A 123 21.13 -4.22 -14.47
CA ASP A 123 22.47 -4.35 -13.96
C ASP A 123 22.94 -3.21 -13.04
N ASP A 124 22.40 -2.01 -13.27
CA ASP A 124 22.86 -0.78 -12.61
C ASP A 124 21.82 -0.23 -11.62
N TYR A 125 20.54 -0.51 -11.89
CA TYR A 125 19.41 0.09 -11.21
C TYR A 125 18.48 -0.95 -10.59
N ILE A 126 17.97 -0.57 -9.43
CA ILE A 126 16.87 -1.22 -8.72
C ILE A 126 15.71 -0.22 -8.63
N GLY A 127 14.49 -0.71 -8.79
CA GLY A 127 13.31 0.12 -8.72
C GLY A 127 12.10 -0.60 -8.15
N TRP A 128 11.18 0.22 -7.65
CA TRP A 128 9.95 -0.20 -7.03
C TRP A 128 8.81 0.74 -7.39
N ALA A 129 7.62 0.19 -7.54
CA ALA A 129 6.37 0.92 -7.66
C ALA A 129 5.39 0.40 -6.60
N PRO A 130 4.52 1.23 -6.03
CA PRO A 130 3.58 0.75 -5.03
C PRO A 130 2.61 -0.26 -5.63
N LEU A 131 2.23 -1.27 -4.84
CA LEU A 131 1.21 -2.23 -5.26
C LEU A 131 -0.17 -1.56 -5.26
N PRO A 132 -0.96 -1.83 -6.29
CA PRO A 132 -2.29 -1.25 -6.43
C PRO A 132 -3.42 -2.09 -5.83
N PRO A 133 -4.67 -1.57 -5.76
CA PRO A 133 -5.79 -2.22 -5.09
C PRO A 133 -6.17 -3.61 -5.61
N TYR A 134 -5.89 -3.91 -6.88
CA TYR A 134 -6.14 -5.24 -7.46
C TYR A 134 -4.98 -6.22 -7.26
N ALA A 135 -3.94 -5.84 -6.49
CA ALA A 135 -2.86 -6.73 -6.11
C ALA A 135 -3.05 -7.26 -4.67
N SER A 136 -3.24 -8.57 -4.53
CA SER A 136 -3.37 -9.25 -3.24
C SER A 136 -2.23 -10.25 -3.02
N PHE A 137 -1.89 -10.49 -1.76
CA PHE A 137 -0.97 -11.55 -1.38
C PHE A 137 -1.72 -12.88 -1.26
N HIS A 138 -1.04 -13.97 -1.62
CA HIS A 138 -1.48 -15.33 -1.39
C HIS A 138 -0.29 -16.20 -0.99
N ILE A 139 -0.51 -17.10 -0.03
CA ILE A 139 0.56 -17.92 0.56
C ILE A 139 1.32 -18.77 -0.48
N ASP A 140 0.61 -19.35 -1.44
CA ASP A 140 1.19 -20.29 -2.41
C ASP A 140 2.02 -19.63 -3.53
N PHE A 141 1.72 -18.38 -3.88
CA PHE A 141 2.28 -17.75 -5.10
C PHE A 141 2.70 -16.28 -4.94
N GLY A 142 2.62 -15.72 -3.73
CA GLY A 142 2.97 -14.33 -3.48
C GLY A 142 1.93 -13.37 -4.02
N ILE A 143 2.35 -12.32 -4.73
CA ILE A 143 1.43 -11.31 -5.26
C ILE A 143 0.68 -11.82 -6.50
N ARG A 144 -0.64 -11.64 -6.51
CA ARG A 144 -1.51 -11.87 -7.66
C ARG A 144 -2.32 -10.64 -7.98
N PHE A 145 -2.46 -10.37 -9.28
CA PHE A 145 -3.32 -9.32 -9.79
C PHE A 145 -4.66 -9.92 -10.23
N SER A 146 -5.77 -9.30 -9.83
CA SER A 146 -7.12 -9.72 -10.24
C SER A 146 -7.46 -9.28 -11.68
N ILE A 147 -6.67 -8.37 -12.26
CA ILE A 147 -6.82 -7.85 -13.62
C ILE A 147 -5.47 -7.87 -14.35
N GLY A 148 -5.51 -7.70 -15.68
CA GLY A 148 -4.31 -7.41 -16.46
C GLY A 148 -3.73 -6.06 -16.02
N TRP A 149 -2.61 -6.08 -15.31
CA TRP A 149 -1.99 -4.88 -14.75
C TRP A 149 -0.58 -4.64 -15.28
N ASN A 150 -0.26 -3.36 -15.49
CA ASN A 150 1.09 -2.91 -15.71
C ASN A 150 1.26 -1.49 -15.13
N ALA A 151 2.10 -1.36 -14.12
CA ALA A 151 2.43 -0.05 -13.56
C ALA A 151 3.17 0.81 -14.58
N GLY A 152 2.60 1.97 -14.94
CA GLY A 152 3.22 2.96 -15.81
C GLY A 152 4.58 3.40 -15.27
N TYR A 153 5.56 3.59 -16.15
CA TYR A 153 6.95 3.89 -15.75
C TYR A 153 7.07 5.13 -14.84
N ASN A 154 6.14 6.07 -14.94
CA ASN A 154 6.06 7.28 -14.11
C ASN A 154 5.66 7.02 -12.65
N TRP A 155 5.29 5.80 -12.29
CA TRP A 155 5.00 5.37 -10.92
C TRP A 155 6.15 4.63 -10.26
N TRP A 156 7.24 4.41 -11.01
CA TRP A 156 8.41 3.71 -10.52
C TRP A 156 9.41 4.69 -9.92
N ASN A 157 9.85 4.38 -8.70
CA ASN A 157 11.08 4.88 -8.12
C ASN A 157 12.23 4.03 -8.64
N PHE A 158 13.31 4.65 -9.11
CA PHE A 158 14.55 3.96 -9.47
C PHE A 158 15.75 4.64 -8.84
N VAL A 159 16.73 3.84 -8.46
CA VAL A 159 18.00 4.32 -7.93
C VAL A 159 19.13 3.38 -8.35
N HIS A 160 20.35 3.91 -8.44
CA HIS A 160 21.53 3.08 -8.63
C HIS A 160 21.79 2.23 -7.38
N TYR A 161 22.29 0.99 -7.55
CA TYR A 161 22.47 0.06 -6.43
C TYR A 161 23.26 0.66 -5.26
N ASN A 162 24.35 1.38 -5.52
CA ASN A 162 25.20 2.01 -4.50
C ASN A 162 24.54 3.12 -3.66
N ARG A 163 23.25 3.44 -3.89
CA ARG A 163 22.46 4.40 -3.09
C ARG A 163 21.17 3.79 -2.53
N PHE A 164 20.91 2.50 -2.78
CA PHE A 164 19.61 1.88 -2.50
C PHE A 164 19.27 1.80 -1.01
N CYS A 165 20.27 1.75 -0.13
CA CYS A 165 20.09 1.77 1.32
C CYS A 165 20.56 3.08 1.97
N ASP A 166 20.72 4.16 1.19
CA ASP A 166 21.12 5.45 1.75
C ASP A 166 19.97 6.05 2.59
N TYR A 167 20.30 6.73 3.69
CA TYR A 167 19.32 7.42 4.54
C TYR A 167 18.61 8.57 3.80
N ARG A 168 19.22 9.16 2.78
CA ARG A 168 18.59 10.19 1.94
C ARG A 168 18.41 9.70 0.51
N LEU A 169 17.82 8.51 0.40
CA LEU A 169 17.55 7.85 -0.88
C LEU A 169 16.78 8.75 -1.85
N ASP A 170 15.91 9.61 -1.33
CA ASP A 170 15.12 10.57 -2.09
C ASP A 170 15.95 11.48 -3.01
N ASN A 171 17.17 11.82 -2.59
CA ASN A 171 18.08 12.68 -3.37
C ASN A 171 18.67 11.96 -4.60
N TYR A 172 18.56 10.64 -4.67
CA TYR A 172 19.17 9.82 -5.70
C TYR A 172 18.15 9.16 -6.64
N LEU A 173 16.86 9.36 -6.37
CA LEU A 173 15.79 8.90 -7.24
C LEU A 173 15.96 9.47 -8.66
N LEU A 174 15.81 8.61 -9.65
CA LEU A 174 15.87 9.02 -11.04
C LEU A 174 14.68 9.92 -11.39
N ASP A 175 14.97 10.98 -12.14
CA ASP A 175 13.93 11.80 -12.75
C ASP A 175 13.13 11.00 -13.79
N TYR A 176 11.95 11.52 -14.12
CA TYR A 176 11.03 10.94 -15.10
C TYR A 176 11.69 10.57 -16.45
N ARG A 177 12.60 11.41 -16.97
CA ARG A 177 13.24 11.18 -18.29
C ARG A 177 14.22 10.02 -18.23
N ARG A 178 14.93 9.86 -17.11
CA ARG A 178 15.84 8.73 -16.89
C ARG A 178 15.06 7.45 -16.64
N THR A 179 14.01 7.52 -15.82
CA THR A 179 13.12 6.38 -15.55
C THR A 179 12.54 5.81 -16.84
N SER A 180 12.00 6.65 -17.73
CA SER A 180 11.43 6.17 -19.00
C SER A 180 12.45 5.47 -19.91
N ARG A 181 13.71 5.94 -19.92
CA ARG A 181 14.80 5.36 -20.73
C ARG A 181 15.27 3.99 -20.23
N ILE A 182 15.24 3.76 -18.92
CA ILE A 182 15.70 2.50 -18.34
C ILE A 182 14.59 1.48 -18.16
N PHE A 183 13.33 1.92 -18.06
CA PHE A 183 12.19 1.05 -17.72
C PHE A 183 12.09 -0.19 -18.61
N SER A 184 12.18 -0.01 -19.93
CA SER A 184 12.13 -1.12 -20.91
C SER A 184 13.35 -2.05 -20.85
N LYS A 185 14.44 -1.63 -20.21
CA LYS A 185 15.68 -2.40 -20.04
C LYS A 185 15.76 -3.13 -18.69
N THR A 186 14.69 -3.06 -17.89
CA THR A 186 14.60 -3.73 -16.59
C THR A 186 13.76 -5.01 -16.67
N LYS A 187 14.01 -5.92 -15.74
CA LYS A 187 13.26 -7.16 -15.52
C LYS A 187 12.30 -6.95 -14.34
N TYR A 188 11.11 -7.50 -14.45
CA TYR A 188 10.14 -7.56 -13.36
C TYR A 188 10.49 -8.69 -12.39
N ARG A 189 10.22 -8.49 -11.09
CA ARG A 189 10.38 -9.52 -10.07
C ARG A 189 9.23 -9.47 -9.07
N ASN A 190 8.57 -10.62 -8.90
CA ASN A 190 7.65 -10.88 -7.80
C ASN A 190 8.34 -11.89 -6.87
N ASN A 191 8.59 -11.49 -5.62
CA ASN A 191 9.27 -12.33 -4.64
C ASN A 191 8.68 -12.08 -3.25
N TYR A 192 7.36 -12.22 -3.16
CA TYR A 192 6.63 -12.27 -1.90
C TYR A 192 6.32 -13.72 -1.55
N TYR A 193 6.49 -14.10 -0.28
CA TYR A 193 6.19 -15.44 0.20
C TYR A 193 5.86 -15.41 1.69
N TYR A 194 5.34 -16.53 2.20
CA TYR A 194 5.04 -16.70 3.61
C TYR A 194 6.13 -17.56 4.26
N ASP A 195 6.69 -17.10 5.39
CA ASP A 195 7.66 -17.85 6.18
C ASP A 195 7.44 -17.61 7.67
N ARG A 196 7.34 -18.69 8.46
CA ARG A 196 7.23 -18.66 9.93
C ARG A 196 6.21 -17.63 10.44
N ASP A 197 4.99 -17.73 9.91
CA ASP A 197 3.84 -16.87 10.22
C ASP A 197 3.98 -15.39 9.82
N ARG A 198 4.87 -15.10 8.86
CA ARG A 198 5.14 -13.74 8.39
C ARG A 198 5.13 -13.66 6.87
N ILE A 199 4.59 -12.55 6.37
CA ILE A 199 4.72 -12.18 4.96
C ILE A 199 6.11 -11.58 4.77
N VAL A 200 6.87 -12.16 3.85
CA VAL A 200 8.23 -11.74 3.52
C VAL A 200 8.23 -11.05 2.16
N ASN A 201 8.73 -9.81 2.12
CA ASN A 201 9.04 -9.11 0.88
C ASN A 201 10.48 -9.40 0.49
N GLY A 202 10.72 -10.55 -0.14
CA GLY A 202 12.07 -10.92 -0.56
C GLY A 202 12.66 -10.01 -1.63
N GLY A 203 11.82 -9.25 -2.35
CA GLY A 203 12.21 -8.31 -3.41
C GLY A 203 13.38 -8.79 -4.28
N ILE A 204 14.33 -7.90 -4.58
CA ILE A 204 15.61 -8.28 -5.20
C ILE A 204 16.53 -8.94 -4.16
N ASP A 205 17.18 -10.05 -4.49
CA ASP A 205 18.08 -10.77 -3.57
C ASP A 205 19.11 -9.85 -2.89
N ARG A 206 19.22 -9.91 -1.55
CA ARG A 206 20.16 -9.09 -0.77
C ARG A 206 21.59 -9.23 -1.25
N LYS A 207 22.07 -10.45 -1.49
CA LYS A 207 23.46 -10.65 -1.95
C LYS A 207 23.68 -10.05 -3.33
N PHE A 208 22.66 -10.05 -4.19
CA PHE A 208 22.72 -9.35 -5.48
C PHE A 208 22.84 -7.83 -5.27
N VAL A 209 22.03 -7.24 -4.39
CA VAL A 209 22.12 -5.82 -4.02
C VAL A 209 23.52 -5.48 -3.48
N GLU A 210 24.06 -6.27 -2.55
CA GLU A 210 25.40 -6.06 -2.00
C GLU A 210 26.50 -6.10 -3.08
N ARG A 211 26.45 -7.10 -3.97
CA ARG A 211 27.42 -7.24 -5.07
C ARG A 211 27.37 -6.07 -6.04
N ARG A 212 26.18 -5.59 -6.39
CA ARG A 212 26.03 -4.47 -7.34
C ARG A 212 26.23 -3.11 -6.69
N GLY A 213 25.91 -2.99 -5.42
CA GLY A 213 26.05 -1.76 -4.65
C GLY A 213 27.48 -1.50 -4.17
N GLY A 214 28.27 -2.54 -3.95
CA GLY A 214 29.61 -2.42 -3.39
C GLY A 214 29.62 -2.12 -1.89
N TYR A 215 28.58 -2.52 -1.16
CA TYR A 215 28.44 -2.36 0.29
C TYR A 215 27.78 -3.59 0.91
N ARG A 216 27.92 -3.75 2.23
CA ARG A 216 27.19 -4.77 3.00
C ARG A 216 25.86 -4.21 3.46
N VAL A 217 24.81 -5.01 3.35
CA VAL A 217 23.49 -4.70 3.88
C VAL A 217 23.37 -5.48 5.18
N ASP A 218 23.29 -4.83 6.32
CA ASP A 218 23.09 -5.54 7.59
C ASP A 218 21.62 -5.92 7.79
N GLU A 219 21.39 -7.08 8.38
CA GLU A 219 20.04 -7.53 8.73
C GLU A 219 19.61 -6.91 10.05
N ARG A 220 18.37 -6.39 10.09
CA ARG A 220 17.74 -5.88 11.31
C ARG A 220 16.54 -6.71 11.71
N GLU A 221 16.32 -6.85 13.01
CA GLU A 221 15.14 -7.56 13.54
C GLU A 221 13.93 -6.62 13.59
N ILE A 222 12.82 -7.00 12.97
CA ILE A 222 11.54 -6.33 13.14
C ILE A 222 10.88 -6.77 14.45
N ARG A 223 10.52 -5.79 15.28
CA ARG A 223 9.67 -5.94 16.46
C ARG A 223 8.38 -5.17 16.26
N SER A 224 7.26 -5.82 16.54
CA SER A 224 5.96 -5.14 16.50
C SER A 224 5.65 -4.53 17.87
N THR A 225 5.07 -3.33 17.87
CA THR A 225 4.53 -2.68 19.07
C THR A 225 3.16 -2.09 18.78
N ASN A 226 2.27 -2.12 19.76
CA ASN A 226 1.00 -1.40 19.77
C ASN A 226 1.08 -0.07 20.54
N ASP A 227 2.27 0.30 21.06
CA ASP A 227 2.51 1.60 21.68
C ASP A 227 3.11 2.58 20.65
N ARG A 228 2.31 3.59 20.29
CA ARG A 228 2.72 4.64 19.37
C ARG A 228 3.90 5.47 19.89
N GLY A 229 4.00 5.67 21.20
CA GLY A 229 5.09 6.36 21.86
C GLY A 229 6.38 5.56 21.85
N GLU A 230 6.32 4.24 22.00
CA GLU A 230 7.48 3.35 21.82
C GLU A 230 7.98 3.37 20.36
N TYR A 231 7.07 3.24 19.40
CA TYR A 231 7.39 3.37 17.97
C TYR A 231 8.11 4.70 17.68
N ASN A 232 7.58 5.83 18.15
CA ASN A 232 8.21 7.13 17.91
C ASN A 232 9.57 7.31 18.59
N ARG A 233 9.79 6.69 19.77
CA ARG A 233 11.07 6.76 20.49
C ARG A 233 12.15 5.87 19.88
N SER A 234 11.78 4.68 19.41
CA SER A 234 12.70 3.73 18.79
C SER A 234 13.25 4.25 17.46
N ARG A 235 12.48 4.99 16.67
CA ARG A 235 12.95 5.65 15.43
C ARG A 235 14.14 6.60 15.61
N LYS A 236 14.40 7.06 16.83
CA LYS A 236 15.52 7.98 17.16
C LYS A 236 16.81 7.24 17.53
N ARG A 237 16.77 5.92 17.67
CA ARG A 237 17.91 5.10 18.07
C ARG A 237 18.40 4.32 16.85
N ASP A 238 19.69 4.39 16.57
CA ASP A 238 20.30 3.42 15.68
C ASP A 238 20.45 2.11 16.46
N SER A 239 19.76 1.08 15.99
CA SER A 239 19.68 -0.23 16.62
C SER A 239 19.63 -1.29 15.53
N ASP A 240 20.16 -2.44 15.87
CA ASP A 240 19.92 -3.74 15.22
C ASP A 240 18.43 -4.10 15.12
N ARG A 241 17.53 -3.36 15.79
CA ARG A 241 16.08 -3.57 15.79
C ARG A 241 15.34 -2.43 15.13
N ILE A 242 14.32 -2.79 14.34
CA ILE A 242 13.32 -1.88 13.81
C ILE A 242 12.01 -2.15 14.50
N TYR A 243 11.38 -1.11 15.02
CA TYR A 243 10.03 -1.22 15.57
C TYR A 243 9.03 -0.83 14.50
N THR A 244 8.06 -1.71 14.23
CA THR A 244 6.88 -1.39 13.42
C THR A 244 5.69 -1.24 14.34
N TYR A 245 4.90 -0.19 14.12
CA TYR A 245 3.64 -0.06 14.82
C TYR A 245 2.60 -0.98 14.17
N ARG A 246 1.99 -1.86 14.97
CA ARG A 246 0.86 -2.69 14.56
C ARG A 246 -0.27 -2.43 15.56
N PRO A 247 -1.38 -1.78 15.12
CA PRO A 247 -2.52 -1.62 16.01
C PRO A 247 -3.05 -3.00 16.42
N SER A 248 -3.58 -3.09 17.64
CA SER A 248 -4.13 -4.31 18.19
C SER A 248 -5.32 -4.83 17.37
N GLU A 249 -5.70 -6.11 17.55
CA GLU A 249 -6.89 -6.68 16.92
C GLU A 249 -8.17 -5.90 17.27
N ASN A 250 -8.26 -5.41 18.51
CA ASN A 250 -9.36 -4.54 18.95
C ASN A 250 -9.34 -3.20 18.21
N GLU A 251 -8.16 -2.62 17.99
CA GLU A 251 -8.02 -1.38 17.23
C GLU A 251 -8.18 -1.58 15.73
N THR A 252 -7.94 -2.78 15.18
CA THR A 252 -8.06 -3.12 13.74
C THR A 252 -9.41 -3.75 13.38
N GLY A 253 -10.23 -4.11 14.36
CA GLY A 253 -11.56 -4.70 14.14
C GLY A 253 -11.55 -6.02 13.37
N ARG A 254 -10.43 -6.76 13.37
CA ARG A 254 -10.38 -8.11 12.78
C ARG A 254 -11.28 -9.04 13.60
N ILE A 255 -12.53 -9.21 13.18
CA ILE A 255 -13.33 -10.37 13.56
C ILE A 255 -12.68 -11.58 12.87
N ARG A 256 -12.23 -12.56 13.65
CA ARG A 256 -11.85 -13.89 13.14
C ARG A 256 -13.04 -14.45 12.35
N ASN A 257 -12.96 -14.44 11.02
CA ASN A 257 -13.79 -15.31 10.20
C ASN A 257 -13.19 -16.73 10.27
N ASP A 258 -13.34 -17.38 11.42
CA ASP A 258 -13.08 -18.82 11.60
C ASP A 258 -14.30 -19.66 11.15
N GLU A 259 -15.23 -19.10 10.37
CA GLU A 259 -16.26 -19.85 9.66
C GLU A 259 -15.95 -19.89 8.16
N LYS A 260 -14.93 -20.68 7.81
CA LYS A 260 -14.87 -21.43 6.55
C LYS A 260 -13.72 -22.42 6.66
N LEU A 261 -14.05 -23.59 7.18
CA LEU A 261 -13.61 -24.93 6.75
C LEU A 261 -13.91 -25.90 7.89
N GLU A 262 -15.19 -26.25 8.05
CA GLU A 262 -15.73 -27.62 8.18
C GLU A 262 -17.27 -27.56 8.18
#